data_AF-A0A1D8K7V7-F1
#
_entry.id   AF-A0A1D8K7V7-F1
#
_cell.length_a   1.000
_cell.length_b   1.000
_cell.length_c   1.000
_cell.angle_alpha   90.00
_cell.angle_beta   90.00
_cell.angle_gamma   90.00
#
_symmetry.space_group_name_H-M   'P 1'
#
loop_
_entity.id
_entity.type
_entity.pdbx_description
1 polymer ?
#
loop_
_entity_poly.entity_id
_entity_poly.type
_entity_poly.pdbx_seq_one_letter_code
_entity_poly.pdbx_strand_id
1 'polypeptide(L)'
;MKVQLLVSQWCPSCPQAERVWGQLAEERHDFEYEVLDVGVRPGRDIVSNLMIRSIPATVIDGKLYAVGVPSKTEAQEFITQASGAVTRQHDTQPLHVHAPTA
;
A
#
# COMPACT_ATOMS: atom_id res chain seq x y z
N MET A 1 -0.61 -15.17 2.03
CA MET A 1 -0.29 -13.79 1.63
C MET A 1 -0.23 -12.95 2.88
N LYS A 2 0.80 -12.12 3.03
CA LYS A 2 0.93 -11.20 4.16
C LYS A 2 0.74 -9.75 3.72
N VAL A 3 -0.25 -9.08 4.28
CA VAL A 3 -0.51 -7.65 4.13
C VAL A 3 0.02 -6.92 5.35
N GLN A 4 0.88 -5.94 5.11
CA GLN A 4 1.52 -5.12 6.12
C GLN A 4 1.16 -3.66 5.86
N LEU A 5 0.46 -3.03 6.80
CA LEU A 5 0.17 -1.61 6.77
C LEU A 5 1.23 -0.85 7.58
N LEU A 6 2.01 -0.02 6.89
CA LEU A 6 3.03 0.83 7.48
C LEU A 6 2.40 2.15 7.92
N VAL A 7 2.46 2.42 9.22
CA VAL A 7 1.86 3.59 9.87
C VAL A 7 2.88 4.32 10.74
N SER A 8 2.48 5.44 11.32
CA SER A 8 3.21 6.08 12.41
C SER A 8 2.23 6.71 13.39
N GLN A 9 2.59 6.74 14.67
CA GLN A 9 1.82 7.43 15.71
C GLN A 9 1.50 8.91 15.44
N TRP A 10 2.25 9.58 14.56
CA TRP A 10 2.07 11.00 14.23
C TRP A 10 1.27 11.23 12.94
N CYS A 11 0.76 10.18 12.33
CA CYS A 11 0.10 10.21 11.04
C CYS A 11 -1.42 10.38 11.19
N PRO A 12 -2.00 11.54 10.81
CA PRO A 12 -3.42 11.80 11.01
C PRO A 12 -4.33 10.91 10.14
N SER A 13 -3.83 10.44 9.00
CA SER A 13 -4.57 9.60 8.04
C SER A 13 -4.42 8.10 8.29
N CYS A 14 -3.47 7.67 9.13
CA CYS A 14 -3.19 6.26 9.38
C CYS A 14 -4.35 5.51 10.07
N PRO A 15 -5.06 6.08 11.06
CA PRO A 15 -6.23 5.43 11.66
C PRO A 15 -7.35 5.16 10.65
N GLN A 16 -7.41 5.88 9.53
CA GLN A 16 -8.39 5.60 8.49
C GLN A 16 -7.99 4.38 7.66
N ALA A 17 -6.72 4.28 7.27
CA ALA A 17 -6.20 3.12 6.55
C ALA A 17 -6.31 1.84 7.39
N GLU A 18 -6.02 1.93 8.70
CA GLU A 18 -6.15 0.82 9.64
C GLU A 18 -7.59 0.31 9.73
N ARG A 19 -8.59 1.20 9.71
CA ARG A 19 -10.00 0.81 9.71
C ARG A 19 -10.39 0.06 8.45
N VAL A 20 -9.97 0.55 7.27
CA VAL A 20 -10.29 -0.10 5.99
C VAL A 20 -9.71 -1.50 5.94
N TRP A 21 -8.43 -1.65 6.29
CA TRP A 21 -7.76 -2.95 6.29
C TRP A 21 -8.25 -3.88 7.40
N GLY A 22 -8.52 -3.35 8.60
CA GLY A 22 -9.09 -4.11 9.70
C GLY A 22 -10.45 -4.72 9.35
N GLN A 23 -11.36 -3.92 8.80
CA GLN A 23 -12.66 -4.41 8.33
C GLN A 23 -12.49 -5.49 7.26
N LEU A 24 -11.57 -5.31 6.31
CA LEU A 24 -11.34 -6.29 5.27
C LEU A 24 -10.77 -7.60 5.81
N ALA A 25 -9.88 -7.55 6.81
CA ALA A 25 -9.31 -8.73 7.47
C ALA A 25 -10.34 -9.46 8.36
N GLU A 26 -11.34 -8.76 8.88
CA GLU A 26 -12.49 -9.39 9.57
C GLU A 26 -13.41 -10.12 8.58
N GLU A 27 -13.58 -9.58 7.37
CA GLU A 27 -14.44 -10.15 6.32
C GLU A 27 -13.76 -11.27 5.52
N ARG A 28 -12.43 -11.29 5.47
CA ARG A 28 -11.63 -12.17 4.62
C ARG A 28 -10.53 -12.85 5.40
N HIS A 29 -10.40 -14.17 5.22
CA HIS A 29 -9.38 -15.00 5.87
C HIS A 29 -8.30 -15.51 4.91
N ASP A 30 -8.24 -14.99 3.68
CA ASP A 30 -7.28 -15.41 2.66
C ASP A 30 -5.91 -14.69 2.72
N PHE A 31 -5.75 -13.73 3.64
CA PHE A 31 -4.49 -13.06 3.91
C PHE A 31 -4.29 -12.80 5.42
N GLU A 32 -3.04 -12.69 5.83
CA GLU A 32 -2.65 -12.25 7.16
C GLU A 32 -2.48 -10.73 7.16
N TYR A 33 -3.02 -10.05 8.17
CA TYR A 33 -2.94 -8.60 8.31
C TYR A 33 -2.08 -8.21 9.51
N GLU A 34 -1.12 -7.31 9.28
CA GLU A 34 -0.23 -6.78 10.31
C GLU A 34 -0.09 -5.25 10.16
N VAL A 35 -0.14 -4.53 11.28
CA VAL A 35 0.14 -3.09 11.34
C VAL A 35 1.52 -2.87 11.94
N LEU A 36 2.37 -2.09 11.26
CA LEU A 36 3.74 -1.84 11.68
C LEU A 36 4.02 -0.33 11.76
N ASP A 37 4.54 0.12 12.90
CA ASP A 37 5.01 1.49 13.06
C ASP A 37 6.40 1.66 12.41
N VAL A 38 6.55 2.67 11.56
CA VAL A 38 7.79 2.95 10.79
C VAL A 38 8.90 3.61 11.62
N GLY A 39 8.56 4.13 12.81
CA GLY A 39 9.51 4.69 13.78
C GLY A 39 10.32 3.61 14.50
N VAL A 40 9.86 2.35 14.48
CA VAL A 40 10.51 1.22 15.15
C VAL A 40 10.67 0.02 14.22
N ARG A 41 11.43 -0.97 14.68
CA ARG A 41 11.60 -2.25 13.98
C ARG A 41 10.34 -3.12 14.20
N PRO A 42 9.89 -3.89 13.20
CA PRO A 42 10.46 -4.08 11.87
C PRO A 42 10.03 -3.03 10.82
N GLY A 43 9.04 -2.17 11.10
CA GLY A 43 8.50 -1.21 10.12
C GLY A 43 9.55 -0.30 9.49
N ARG A 44 10.53 0.16 10.29
CA ARG A 44 11.66 0.98 9.83
C ARG A 44 12.53 0.29 8.78
N ASP A 45 12.77 -1.01 8.92
CA ASP A 45 13.58 -1.74 7.93
C ASP A 45 12.83 -1.85 6.60
N ILE A 46 11.51 -2.08 6.65
CA ILE A 46 10.68 -2.20 5.44
C ILE A 46 10.66 -0.89 4.66
N VAL A 47 10.42 0.25 5.31
CA VAL A 47 10.44 1.55 4.63
C VAL A 47 11.81 1.88 4.05
N SER A 48 12.88 1.51 4.74
CA SER A 48 14.25 1.74 4.27
C SER A 48 14.57 0.87 3.05
N ASN A 49 14.24 -0.42 3.11
CA ASN A 49 14.52 -1.38 2.05
C ASN A 49 13.69 -1.11 0.78
N LEU A 50 12.43 -0.70 0.94
CA LEU A 50 11.52 -0.42 -0.17
C LEU A 50 11.52 1.06 -0.60
N MET A 51 12.37 1.89 0.02
CA MET A 51 12.46 3.34 -0.23
C MET A 51 11.11 4.07 -0.12
N ILE A 52 10.29 3.67 0.85
CA ILE A 52 8.96 4.25 1.07
C ILE A 52 9.13 5.61 1.77
N ARG A 53 8.66 6.67 1.11
CA ARG A 53 8.80 8.06 1.60
C ARG A 53 7.55 8.62 2.27
N SER A 54 6.41 7.96 2.09
CA SER A 54 5.11 8.46 2.53
C SER A 54 4.33 7.35 3.22
N ILE A 55 3.59 7.74 4.26
CA ILE A 55 2.70 6.87 5.04
C ILE A 55 1.28 7.47 5.07
N PRO A 56 0.23 6.66 5.27
CA PRO A 56 0.25 5.19 5.37
C PRO A 56 0.69 4.50 4.08
N ALA A 57 1.27 3.30 4.15
CA ALA A 57 1.68 2.54 2.97
C ALA A 57 1.34 1.05 3.12
N THR A 58 0.82 0.44 2.05
CA THR A 58 0.46 -0.98 2.01
C THR A 58 1.55 -1.78 1.33
N VAL A 59 2.09 -2.76 2.05
CA VAL A 59 3.03 -3.75 1.54
C VAL A 59 2.37 -5.11 1.54
N ILE A 60 2.46 -5.86 0.43
CA ILE A 60 1.94 -7.22 0.34
C ILE A 60 3.06 -8.13 -0.12
N ASP A 61 3.32 -9.20 0.64
CA ASP A 61 4.41 -10.16 0.41
C ASP A 61 5.76 -9.46 0.11
N GLY A 62 6.06 -8.42 0.88
CA GLY A 62 7.31 -7.66 0.78
C GLY A 62 7.40 -6.67 -0.39
N LYS A 63 6.32 -6.43 -1.13
CA LYS A 63 6.27 -5.45 -2.23
C LYS A 63 5.35 -4.29 -1.88
N LEU A 64 5.72 -3.07 -2.25
CA LEU A 64 4.85 -1.90 -2.12
C LEU A 64 3.70 -1.99 -3.14
N TYR A 65 2.45 -1.94 -2.66
CA TYR A 65 1.25 -1.93 -3.50
C TYR A 65 0.60 -0.55 -3.58
N ALA A 66 0.54 0.17 -2.45
CA ALA A 66 -0.14 1.46 -2.40
C ALA A 66 0.47 2.38 -1.34
N VAL A 67 0.31 3.68 -1.57
CA VAL A 67 0.65 4.75 -0.62
C VAL A 67 -0.60 5.61 -0.43
N GLY A 68 -0.90 5.94 0.82
CA GLY A 68 -2.12 6.65 1.22
C GLY A 68 -3.18 5.72 1.79
N VAL A 69 -4.37 6.27 1.99
CA VAL A 69 -5.53 5.55 2.51
C VAL A 69 -6.32 4.99 1.33
N PRO A 70 -6.34 3.67 1.12
CA PRO A 70 -7.17 3.09 0.07
C PRO A 70 -8.64 3.10 0.47
N SER A 71 -9.53 3.13 -0.51
CA SER A 71 -10.90 2.69 -0.32
C SER A 71 -10.97 1.18 -0.11
N LYS A 72 -12.11 0.69 0.41
CA LYS A 72 -12.34 -0.75 0.60
C LYS A 72 -12.24 -1.53 -0.71
N THR A 73 -12.77 -0.97 -1.81
CA THR A 73 -12.70 -1.59 -3.14
C THR A 73 -11.26 -1.70 -3.63
N GLU A 74 -10.48 -0.63 -3.53
CA GLU A 74 -9.05 -0.66 -3.91
C GLU A 74 -8.26 -1.69 -3.08
N ALA A 75 -8.51 -1.76 -1.76
CA ALA A 75 -7.88 -2.74 -0.90
C ALA A 75 -8.20 -4.19 -1.34
N GLN A 76 -9.45 -4.46 -1.72
CA GLN A 76 -9.86 -5.77 -2.27
C GLN A 76 -9.18 -6.09 -3.60
N GLU A 77 -9.02 -5.09 -4.46
CA GLU A 77 -8.30 -5.25 -5.73
C GLU A 77 -6.83 -5.59 -5.49
N PHE A 78 -6.16 -4.95 -4.52
CA PHE A 78 -4.76 -5.26 -4.20
C PHE A 78 -4.57 -6.71 -3.76
N ILE A 79 -5.47 -7.24 -2.92
CA ILE A 79 -5.46 -8.66 -2.54
C ILE A 79 -5.66 -9.54 -3.77
N THR A 80 -6.61 -9.18 -4.64
CA THR A 80 -6.91 -9.95 -5.84
C THR A 80 -5.73 -9.98 -6.81
N GLN A 81 -5.05 -8.84 -7.00
CA GLN A 81 -3.85 -8.71 -7.82
C GLN A 81 -2.63 -9.43 -7.22
N ALA A 82 -2.51 -9.46 -5.89
CA ALA A 82 -1.46 -10.20 -5.21
C ALA A 82 -1.68 -11.72 -5.25
N SER A 83 -2.95 -12.17 -5.17
CA SER A 83 -3.33 -13.59 -5.22
C SER A 83 -3.28 -14.15 -6.64
N GLY A 84 -3.64 -13.34 -7.64
CA GLY A 84 -3.62 -13.71 -9.05
C GLY A 84 -2.44 -13.05 -9.75
N ALA A 85 -1.33 -13.77 -9.92
CA ALA A 85 -0.15 -13.33 -10.65
C ALA A 85 -0.44 -12.51 -11.93
N VAL A 86 -0.40 -11.17 -11.84
CA VAL A 86 -0.25 -10.27 -13.00
C VAL A 86 0.79 -9.19 -12.65
N THR A 87 1.98 -9.40 -13.19
CA THR A 87 3.02 -8.40 -13.37
C THR A 87 2.46 -7.19 -14.12
N ARG A 88 2.30 -6.05 -13.44
CA ARG A 88 2.49 -4.73 -14.04
C ARG A 88 3.19 -3.83 -13.03
N GLN A 89 4.51 -3.97 -12.96
CA GLN A 89 5.36 -2.88 -12.47
C GLN A 89 5.40 -1.81 -13.56
N HIS A 90 5.13 -0.56 -13.18
CA HIS A 90 5.46 0.70 -13.87
C HIS A 90 5.38 0.75 -15.40
N ASP A 91 4.41 1.52 -15.94
CA ASP A 91 4.74 2.42 -17.05
C ASP A 91 3.94 3.74 -16.96
N THR A 92 4.65 4.77 -16.51
CA THR A 92 4.71 6.10 -17.10
C THR A 92 3.39 6.80 -17.47
N GLN A 93 3.01 7.75 -16.63
CA GLN A 93 2.17 8.91 -16.98
C GLN A 93 2.58 9.48 -18.36
N PRO A 94 1.68 9.61 -19.35
CA PRO A 94 2.03 10.30 -20.59
C PRO A 94 2.24 11.78 -20.28
N LEU A 95 3.50 12.20 -20.36
CA LEU A 95 3.88 13.60 -20.45
C LEU A 95 3.17 14.18 -21.68
N HIS A 96 2.22 15.08 -21.47
CA HIS A 96 1.60 15.87 -22.53
C HIS A 96 2.70 16.60 -23.32
N VAL A 97 2.96 16.17 -24.55
CA VAL A 97 3.72 16.97 -25.52
C VAL A 97 2.74 17.91 -26.20
N HIS A 98 2.71 19.16 -25.74
CA HIS A 98 2.13 20.25 -26.53
C HIS A 98 3.05 20.48 -27.74
N ALA A 99 2.55 20.18 -28.93
CA ALA A 99 3.20 20.59 -30.18
C ALA A 99 3.00 22.11 -30.39
N PRO A 100 4.00 22.85 -30.87
CA PRO A 100 3.85 24.26 -31.22
C PRO A 100 3.05 24.45 -32.51
N THR A 101 2.17 25.45 -32.48
CA THR A 101 1.37 25.98 -33.58
C THR A 101 2.24 26.37 -34.79
N ALA A 102 1.82 25.92 -35.98
CA ALA A 102 2.29 26.42 -37.27
C ALA A 102 1.41 27.59 -37.76
#